data_AF-A0A2I1HQE7-F1
#
_entry.id   AF-A0A2I1HQE7-F1
#
_cell.length_a   1.000
_cell.length_b   1.000
_cell.length_c   1.000
_cell.angle_alpha   90.00
_cell.angle_beta   90.00
_cell.angle_gamma   90.00
#
_symmetry.space_group_name_H-M   'P 1'
#
loop_
_entity.id
_entity.type
_entity.pdbx_description
1 polymer ?
#
loop_
_entity_poly.entity_id
_entity_poly.type
_entity_poly.pdbx_seq_one_letter_code
_entity_poly.pdbx_strand_id
1 'polypeptide(L)' 'IKNPMDLFTINSKLENNQYTSTEEFENDIRLIFRNCYTYNKLGSEMYILGEALESAFNKI' A
#
# COMPACT_ATOMS: atom_id res chain seq x y z
N ILE A 1 -1.50 11.01 -8.74
CA ILE A 1 -1.28 9.56 -8.61
C ILE A 1 -1.84 8.87 -9.85
N LYS A 2 -1.04 8.10 -10.58
CA LYS A 2 -1.46 7.47 -11.86
C LYS A 2 -2.10 6.08 -11.67
N ASN A 3 -1.64 5.35 -10.66
CA ASN A 3 -2.14 4.02 -10.31
C ASN A 3 -2.61 4.07 -8.84
N PRO A 4 -3.86 4.46 -8.56
CA PRO A 4 -4.39 4.46 -7.20
C PRO A 4 -4.46 3.01 -6.66
N MET A 5 -4.31 2.87 -5.35
CA MET A 5 -4.44 1.59 -4.65
C MET A 5 -4.85 1.84 -3.20
N ASP A 6 -5.62 0.93 -2.62
CA ASP A 6 -6.11 0.95 -1.25
C ASP A 6 -6.43 -0.47 -0.76
N LEU A 7 -6.61 -0.65 0.56
CA LEU A 7 -6.81 -1.96 1.15
C LEU A 7 -8.15 -2.62 0.77
N PHE A 8 -9.19 -1.84 0.44
CA PHE A 8 -10.46 -2.40 -0.01
C PHE A 8 -10.31 -2.99 -1.43
N THR A 9 -9.61 -2.29 -2.31
CA THR A 9 -9.25 -2.79 -3.64
C THR A 9 -8.40 -4.07 -3.53
N ILE A 10 -7.39 -4.09 -2.66
CA ILE A 10 -6.55 -5.29 -2.43
C ILE A 10 -7.38 -6.46 -1.90
N ASN A 11 -8.27 -6.23 -0.93
CA ASN A 11 -9.14 -7.27 -0.39
C ASN A 11 -10.04 -7.86 -1.49
N SER A 12 -10.64 -7.01 -2.32
CA SER A 12 -11.45 -7.45 -3.46
C SER A 12 -10.63 -8.28 -4.46
N LYS A 13 -9.40 -7.85 -4.79
CA LYS A 13 -8.50 -8.62 -5.66
C LYS A 13 -8.18 -10.00 -5.07
N LEU A 14 -7.96 -10.08 -3.76
CA LEU A 14 -7.68 -11.32 -3.06
C LEU A 14 -8.89 -12.27 -3.10
N GLU A 15 -10.08 -11.79 -2.73
CA GLU A 15 -11.33 -12.57 -2.73
C GLU A 15 -11.69 -13.11 -4.13
N ASN A 16 -11.32 -12.36 -5.18
CA ASN A 16 -11.56 -12.74 -6.56
C ASN A 16 -10.40 -13.55 -7.20
N ASN A 17 -9.44 -14.04 -6.40
CA ASN A 17 -8.28 -14.82 -6.86
C ASN A 17 -7.47 -14.11 -7.98
N GLN A 18 -7.36 -12.78 -7.91
CA GLN A 18 -6.67 -11.97 -8.93
C GLN A 18 -5.17 -11.82 -8.68
N TYR A 19 -4.65 -12.38 -7.60
CA TYR A 19 -3.22 -12.48 -7.34
C TYR A 19 -2.73 -13.88 -7.67
N THR A 20 -1.77 -13.97 -8.57
CA THR A 20 -1.15 -15.26 -8.96
C THR A 20 0.04 -15.61 -8.07
N SER A 21 0.54 -14.65 -7.30
CA SER A 21 1.64 -14.82 -6.36
C SER A 21 1.51 -13.87 -5.16
N THR A 22 2.21 -14.19 -4.07
CA THR A 22 2.33 -13.31 -2.91
C THR A 22 3.06 -12.01 -3.24
N GLU A 23 3.95 -12.03 -4.24
CA GLU A 23 4.69 -10.85 -4.71
C GLU A 23 3.75 -9.81 -5.34
N GLU A 24 2.75 -10.23 -6.11
CA GLU A 24 1.76 -9.32 -6.69
C GLU A 24 0.91 -8.64 -5.61
N PHE A 25 0.53 -9.38 -4.57
CA PHE A 25 -0.17 -8.84 -3.41
C PHE A 25 0.71 -7.83 -2.65
N GLU A 26 1.96 -8.18 -2.36
CA GLU A 26 2.90 -7.27 -1.71
C GLU A 26 3.09 -5.99 -2.54
N ASN A 27 3.24 -6.10 -3.86
CA ASN A 27 3.45 -4.96 -4.74
C ASN A 27 2.31 -3.93 -4.66
N ASP A 28 1.05 -4.37 -4.50
CA ASP A 28 -0.06 -3.45 -4.30
C ASP A 28 -0.04 -2.79 -2.92
N ILE A 29 0.33 -3.51 -1.86
CA ILE A 29 0.53 -2.93 -0.53
C ILE A 29 1.63 -1.87 -0.59
N ARG A 30 2.76 -2.16 -1.25
CA ARG A 30 3.85 -1.19 -1.46
C ARG A 30 3.41 0.01 -2.29
N LEU A 31 2.49 -0.20 -3.25
CA LEU A 31 1.94 0.89 -4.05
C LEU A 31 1.12 1.86 -3.20
N ILE A 32 0.42 1.40 -2.16
CA ILE A 32 -0.25 2.28 -1.19
C ILE A 32 0.77 3.23 -0.54
N PHE A 33 1.89 2.70 -0.02
CA PHE A 33 2.92 3.51 0.62
C PHE A 33 3.57 4.50 -0.35
N ARG A 34 3.97 4.03 -1.54
CA ARG A 34 4.55 4.89 -2.59
C ARG A 34 3.60 6.02 -2.99
N ASN A 35 2.32 5.73 -3.16
CA ASN A 35 1.31 6.74 -3.47
C ASN A 35 1.13 7.72 -2.32
N CYS A 36 1.12 7.23 -1.07
CA CYS A 36 1.06 8.06 0.12
C CYS A 36 2.21 9.07 0.14
N TYR A 37 3.45 8.62 -0.03
CA TYR A 37 4.63 9.49 -0.01
C TYR A 37 4.76 10.41 -1.24
N THR A 38 4.18 10.01 -2.37
CA THR A 38 4.16 10.85 -3.58
C THR A 38 3.16 11.99 -3.45
N TYR A 39 2.02 11.75 -2.79
CA TYR A 39 0.97 12.75 -2.64
C TYR A 39 1.20 13.67 -1.44
N ASN A 40 1.67 13.11 -0.33
CA ASN A 40 1.80 13.82 0.94
C ASN A 40 3.21 14.41 1.11
N LYS A 41 3.28 15.63 1.64
CA LYS A 41 4.55 16.28 1.97
C LYS A 41 5.29 15.50 3.06
N LEU A 42 6.60 15.33 2.92
CA LEU A 42 7.48 14.79 3.95
C LEU A 42 7.22 15.47 5.31
N GLY A 43 7.00 14.67 6.35
CA GLY A 43 6.71 15.14 7.71
C GLY A 43 5.27 15.60 7.97
N SER A 44 4.37 15.49 6.99
CA SER A 44 2.93 15.64 7.27
C SER A 44 2.42 14.45 8.10
N GLU A 45 1.30 14.65 8.78
CA GLU A 45 0.65 13.59 9.57
C GLU A 45 0.42 12.31 8.74
N MET A 46 -0.10 12.47 7.51
CA MET A 46 -0.34 11.32 6.61
C MET A 46 0.95 10.63 6.16
N TYR A 47 2.04 11.39 5.97
CA TYR A 47 3.34 10.81 5.64
C TYR A 47 3.85 9.93 6.79
N ILE A 48 3.82 10.46 8.02
CA ILE A 48 4.28 9.77 9.23
C ILE A 48 3.44 8.52 9.52
N LEU A 49 2.12 8.60 9.36
CA LEU A 49 1.24 7.44 9.49
C LEU A 49 1.53 6.37 8.43
N GLY A 50 1.86 6.78 7.20
CA GLY A 50 2.32 5.89 6.15
C GLY A 50 3.59 5.14 6.53
N GLU A 51 4.60 5.84 7.06
CA GLU A 51 5.85 5.24 7.53
C GLU A 51 5.63 4.25 8.67
N ALA A 52 4.76 4.59 9.62
CA ALA A 52 4.42 3.71 10.73
C ALA A 52 3.74 2.42 10.25
N LEU A 53 2.80 2.52 9.30
CA LEU A 53 2.12 1.37 8.72
C LEU A 53 3.08 0.50 7.89
N GLU A 54 3.94 1.10 7.08
CA GLU A 54 4.97 0.37 6.32
C GLU A 54 5.96 -0.34 7.24
N SER A 55 6.37 0.30 8.34
CA SER A 55 7.23 -0.31 9.35
C SER A 55 6.56 -1.52 10.02
N ALA A 56 5.26 -1.44 10.30
CA ALA A 56 4.50 -2.57 10.83
C ALA A 56 4.42 -3.73 9.81
N PHE A 57 4.17 -3.42 8.54
CA PHE A 57 4.13 -4.41 7.46
C PHE A 57 5.47 -5.13 7.28
N ASN A 58 6.60 -4.42 7.35
CA ASN A 58 7.94 -5.00 7.21
C ASN A 58 8.38 -5.95 8.34
N LYS A 59 7.63 -6.01 9.44
CA LYS A 59 7.91 -6.90 10.57
C LYS A 59 7.17 -8.24 10.47
N ILE A 60 6.30 -8.38 9.46
CA ILE A 60 5.61 -9.62 9.12
C ILE A 60 6.54 -10.45 8.24
#